data_AF-A0A976GS94-F1
#
_entry.id   AF-A0A976GS94-F1
#
_cell.length_a   1.000
_cell.length_b   1.000
_cell.length_c   1.000
_cell.angle_alpha   90.00
_cell.angle_beta   90.00
_cell.angle_gamma   90.00
#
_symmetry.space_group_name_H-M   'P 1'
#
loop_
_entity.id
_entity.type
_entity.pdbx_description
1 polymer ?
#
loop_
_entity_poly.entity_id
_entity_poly.type
_entity_poly.pdbx_seq_one_letter_code
_entity_poly.pdbx_strand_id
1 'polypeptide(L)'
;MFALLMASLLGDASQKRQEKTYLSTQTRMEKIAKSLQFYAQFHDYLPCPASREVPLNSANFGRSSTKCQTPSVTLDGTQMIPNVVGSPDQYQLIVGMVPVRELGLKDDDAFDSWKRRITYIMIRSTGVYPNGYRSYSPWQMNDYPVICKLPNNIPVNTPPSDLPVICNAPNNIASGTSPSNLPAFILISHGIDGKGAFTQAGTLFRACAASYDSENCDDDKLLLLSPLVANVAETHANYYHDILLWRPIVR
;
A
#
# COMPACT_ATOMS: atom_id res chain seq x y z
N MET A 1 5.16 -43.16 17.66
CA MET A 1 5.45 -42.88 16.24
C MET A 1 4.32 -42.14 15.50
N PHE A 2 3.04 -42.50 15.68
CA PHE A 2 1.91 -41.79 15.03
C PHE A 2 1.80 -40.28 15.35
N ALA A 3 2.15 -39.85 16.57
CA ALA A 3 2.08 -38.43 16.95
C ALA A 3 3.12 -37.54 16.23
N LEU A 4 4.29 -38.08 15.87
CA LEU A 4 5.34 -37.34 15.14
C LEU A 4 5.01 -37.15 13.66
N LEU A 5 4.30 -38.10 13.05
CA LEU A 5 3.84 -38.03 11.66
C LEU A 5 2.68 -37.05 11.46
N MET A 6 1.80 -36.90 12.46
CA MET A 6 0.70 -35.92 12.39
C MET A 6 1.21 -34.49 12.60
N ALA A 7 2.24 -34.29 13.43
CA ALA A 7 2.82 -32.97 13.68
C ALA A 7 3.49 -32.38 12.42
N SER A 8 4.19 -33.20 11.62
CA SER A 8 4.79 -32.76 10.36
C SER A 8 3.75 -32.42 9.29
N LEU A 9 2.70 -33.24 9.14
CA LEU A 9 1.62 -33.00 8.19
C LEU A 9 0.81 -31.72 8.50
N LEU A 10 0.59 -31.41 9.78
CA LEU A 10 -0.07 -30.18 10.20
C LEU A 10 0.79 -28.93 9.91
N GLY A 11 2.11 -29.04 10.09
CA GLY A 11 3.06 -27.99 9.73
C GLY A 11 2.98 -27.63 8.25
N ASP A 12 3.07 -28.63 7.36
CA ASP A 12 3.00 -28.42 5.91
C ASP A 12 1.66 -27.87 5.44
N ALA A 13 0.55 -28.35 6.01
CA ALA A 13 -0.78 -27.85 5.68
C ALA A 13 -0.97 -26.37 6.08
N SER A 14 -0.40 -25.96 7.21
CA SER A 14 -0.46 -24.58 7.69
C SER A 14 0.35 -23.62 6.80
N GLN A 15 1.55 -24.03 6.38
CA GLN A 15 2.42 -23.28 5.45
C GLN A 15 1.74 -23.08 4.10
N LYS A 16 1.18 -24.15 3.50
CA LYS A 16 0.45 -24.07 2.23
C LYS A 16 -0.78 -23.17 2.30
N ARG A 17 -1.47 -23.12 3.45
CA ARG A 17 -2.62 -22.23 3.65
C ARG A 17 -2.19 -20.77 3.72
N GLN A 18 -1.07 -20.48 4.37
CA GLN A 18 -0.52 -19.13 4.42
C GLN A 18 -0.11 -18.67 3.03
N GLU A 19 0.69 -19.45 2.30
CA GLU A 19 1.10 -19.16 0.93
C GLU A 19 -0.09 -18.85 0.02
N LYS A 20 -1.15 -19.67 0.07
CA LYS A 20 -2.39 -19.43 -0.69
C LYS A 20 -3.05 -18.09 -0.33
N THR A 21 -3.06 -17.73 0.95
CA THR A 21 -3.62 -16.47 1.45
C THR A 21 -2.83 -15.28 0.89
N TYR A 22 -1.50 -15.35 0.89
CA TYR A 22 -0.62 -14.33 0.31
C TYR A 22 -0.83 -14.18 -1.19
N LEU A 23 -0.82 -15.28 -1.95
CA LEU A 23 -1.02 -15.26 -3.40
C LEU A 23 -2.40 -14.70 -3.79
N SER A 24 -3.43 -15.05 -3.01
CA SER A 24 -4.77 -14.49 -3.18
C SER A 24 -4.79 -12.97 -2.96
N THR A 25 -4.10 -12.46 -1.94
CA THR A 25 -3.98 -11.01 -1.69
C THR A 25 -3.21 -10.31 -2.81
N GLN A 26 -2.07 -10.86 -3.25
CA GLN A 26 -1.31 -10.29 -4.38
C GLN A 26 -2.14 -10.24 -5.66
N THR A 27 -2.88 -11.30 -5.97
CA THR A 27 -3.77 -11.34 -7.14
C THR A 27 -4.83 -10.23 -7.10
N ARG A 28 -5.39 -9.95 -5.91
CA ARG A 28 -6.34 -8.85 -5.71
C ARG A 28 -5.67 -7.49 -5.86
N MET A 29 -4.50 -7.28 -5.26
CA MET A 29 -3.75 -6.04 -5.38
C MET A 29 -3.34 -5.76 -6.84
N GLU A 30 -2.94 -6.79 -7.60
CA GLU A 30 -2.65 -6.66 -9.04
C GLU A 30 -3.89 -6.25 -9.85
N LYS A 31 -5.05 -6.82 -9.52
CA LYS A 31 -6.32 -6.43 -10.16
C LYS A 31 -6.63 -4.96 -9.89
N ILE A 32 -6.47 -4.51 -8.65
CA ILE A 32 -6.67 -3.10 -8.26
C ILE A 32 -5.67 -2.20 -8.97
N ALA A 33 -4.39 -2.57 -8.98
CA ALA A 33 -3.33 -1.81 -9.63
C ALA A 33 -3.60 -1.61 -11.12
N LYS A 34 -4.06 -2.66 -11.82
CA LYS A 34 -4.48 -2.57 -13.23
C LYS A 34 -5.66 -1.61 -13.40
N SER A 35 -6.68 -1.70 -12.54
CA SER A 35 -7.82 -0.77 -12.60
C SER A 35 -7.43 0.68 -12.34
N LEU A 36 -6.51 0.95 -11.41
CA LEU A 36 -5.96 2.28 -11.16
C LEU A 36 -5.19 2.82 -12.38
N GLN A 37 -4.37 1.97 -13.01
CA GLN A 37 -3.66 2.33 -14.24
C GLN A 37 -4.63 2.64 -15.38
N PHE A 38 -5.64 1.80 -15.60
CA PHE A 38 -6.67 2.06 -16.62
C PHE A 38 -7.45 3.34 -16.34
N TYR A 39 -7.89 3.56 -15.10
CA TYR A 39 -8.58 4.79 -14.73
C TYR A 39 -7.73 6.02 -15.08
N ALA A 40 -6.45 5.99 -14.74
CA ALA A 40 -5.56 7.10 -15.02
C ALA A 40 -5.29 7.32 -16.51
N GLN A 41 -5.28 6.26 -17.33
CA GLN A 41 -5.19 6.37 -18.79
C GLN A 41 -6.41 7.04 -19.44
N PHE A 42 -7.60 6.81 -18.89
CA PHE A 42 -8.84 7.40 -19.43
C PHE A 42 -9.15 8.79 -18.88
N HIS A 43 -8.80 9.05 -17.63
CA HIS A 43 -9.19 10.27 -16.92
C HIS A 43 -8.05 11.28 -16.77
N ASP A 44 -6.80 10.90 -17.02
CA ASP A 44 -5.60 11.74 -16.81
C ASP A 44 -5.43 12.22 -15.35
N TYR A 45 -5.98 11.46 -14.40
CA TYR A 45 -5.76 11.58 -12.95
C TYR A 45 -6.04 10.24 -12.27
N LEU A 46 -5.49 10.03 -11.08
CA LEU A 46 -5.79 8.89 -10.22
C LEU A 46 -7.01 9.18 -9.35
N PRO A 47 -7.88 8.20 -9.10
CA PRO A 47 -9.04 8.42 -8.27
C PRO A 47 -8.61 8.68 -6.83
N CYS A 48 -9.29 9.61 -6.18
CA CYS A 48 -9.10 9.87 -4.76
C CYS A 48 -9.28 8.62 -3.90
N PRO A 49 -8.43 8.40 -2.87
CA PRO A 49 -8.65 7.33 -1.92
C PRO A 49 -10.04 7.44 -1.31
N ALA A 50 -10.68 6.30 -1.11
CA ALA A 50 -11.93 6.23 -0.40
C ALA A 50 -11.68 6.25 1.12
N SER A 51 -12.71 6.58 1.88
CA SER A 51 -12.68 6.55 3.34
C SER A 51 -12.41 5.14 3.87
N ARG A 52 -11.43 5.01 4.77
CA ARG A 52 -11.19 3.76 5.51
C ARG A 52 -12.22 3.50 6.63
N GLU A 53 -13.02 4.51 6.98
CA GLU A 53 -13.96 4.50 8.11
C GLU A 53 -15.42 4.25 7.72
N VAL A 54 -15.77 4.43 6.44
CA VAL A 54 -17.14 4.19 5.97
C VAL A 54 -17.44 2.69 5.96
N PRO A 55 -18.49 2.19 6.64
CA PRO A 55 -18.80 0.77 6.71
C PRO A 55 -19.27 0.20 5.36
N LEU A 56 -19.04 -1.09 5.13
CA LEU A 56 -19.34 -1.81 3.88
C LEU A 56 -20.80 -1.64 3.39
N ASN A 57 -21.76 -1.58 4.30
CA ASN A 57 -23.19 -1.46 3.99
C ASN A 57 -23.62 -0.02 3.63
N SER A 58 -22.71 0.96 3.68
CA SER A 58 -23.02 2.34 3.33
C SER A 58 -23.04 2.56 1.80
N ALA A 59 -23.92 3.45 1.34
CA ALA A 59 -23.92 3.93 -0.05
C ALA A 59 -22.60 4.63 -0.44
N ASN A 60 -21.87 5.14 0.56
CA ASN A 60 -20.59 5.83 0.37
C ASN A 60 -19.38 4.88 0.37
N PHE A 61 -19.56 3.59 0.70
CA PHE A 61 -18.46 2.63 0.66
C PHE A 61 -17.86 2.54 -0.74
N GLY A 62 -16.52 2.49 -0.82
CA GLY A 62 -15.79 2.32 -2.08
C GLY A 62 -15.88 3.50 -3.05
N ARG A 63 -16.52 4.62 -2.68
CA ARG A 63 -16.55 5.83 -3.51
C ARG A 63 -15.30 6.68 -3.24
N SER A 64 -14.78 7.29 -4.30
CA SER A 64 -13.68 8.25 -4.20
C SER A 64 -14.06 9.40 -3.23
N SER A 65 -13.11 9.80 -2.37
CA SER A 65 -13.35 10.92 -1.46
C SER A 65 -13.38 12.23 -2.26
N THR A 66 -14.43 13.05 -2.08
CA THR A 66 -14.50 14.40 -2.67
C THR A 66 -13.49 15.37 -2.05
N LYS A 67 -12.81 14.95 -0.97
CA LYS A 67 -12.01 15.80 -0.11
C LYS A 67 -10.52 15.84 -0.44
N CYS A 68 -10.03 15.13 -1.47
CA CYS A 68 -8.62 15.34 -1.89
C CYS A 68 -8.34 16.79 -2.28
N GLN A 69 -9.37 17.50 -2.75
CA GLN A 69 -9.28 18.90 -3.14
C GLN A 69 -9.09 19.84 -1.94
N THR A 70 -9.50 19.41 -0.73
CA THR A 70 -9.40 20.22 0.49
C THR A 70 -8.19 19.80 1.33
N PRO A 71 -7.24 20.71 1.63
CA PRO A 71 -6.14 20.41 2.54
C PRO A 71 -6.67 20.41 3.99
N SER A 72 -7.23 19.28 4.43
CA SER A 72 -7.60 19.05 5.83
C SER A 72 -6.93 17.77 6.34
N VAL A 73 -6.45 17.84 7.58
CA VAL A 73 -5.58 16.83 8.22
C VAL A 73 -6.34 15.56 8.61
N THR A 74 -7.67 15.60 8.58
CA THR A 74 -8.55 14.46 8.85
C THR A 74 -9.73 14.54 7.89
N LEU A 75 -9.84 13.58 6.97
CA LEU A 75 -10.80 13.57 5.88
C LEU A 75 -11.69 12.32 5.97
N ASP A 76 -12.65 12.25 6.89
CA ASP A 76 -13.62 11.14 6.93
C ASP A 76 -12.95 9.75 6.78
N GLY A 77 -11.86 9.44 7.50
CA GLY A 77 -11.09 8.19 7.30
C GLY A 77 -10.15 8.16 6.08
N THR A 78 -9.92 9.28 5.42
CA THR A 78 -8.80 9.56 4.54
C THR A 78 -7.91 10.56 5.28
N GLN A 79 -6.60 10.53 5.08
CA GLN A 79 -5.69 11.41 5.81
C GLN A 79 -4.62 11.94 4.86
N MET A 80 -4.21 13.18 5.08
CA MET A 80 -2.96 13.70 4.52
C MET A 80 -1.81 13.32 5.44
N ILE A 81 -0.72 12.83 4.87
CA ILE A 81 0.46 12.45 5.65
C ILE A 81 1.08 13.72 6.29
N PRO A 82 1.15 13.84 7.64
CA PRO A 82 1.35 15.12 8.33
C PRO A 82 2.67 15.83 8.05
N ASN A 83 3.70 15.14 7.57
CA ASN A 83 5.03 15.72 7.41
C ASN A 83 5.23 16.54 6.11
N VAL A 84 4.13 17.02 5.51
CA VAL A 84 4.13 17.87 4.32
C VAL A 84 3.25 19.13 4.51
N VAL A 85 2.95 19.51 5.76
CA VAL A 85 2.24 20.78 6.01
C VAL A 85 3.14 21.93 5.54
N GLY A 86 2.72 22.62 4.47
CA GLY A 86 3.47 23.71 3.84
C GLY A 86 4.31 23.35 2.62
N SER A 87 4.45 22.06 2.25
CA SER A 87 5.07 21.72 0.95
C SER A 87 4.06 21.87 -0.18
N PRO A 88 4.50 22.24 -1.40
CA PRO A 88 3.64 22.24 -2.58
C PRO A 88 2.87 20.94 -2.77
N ASP A 89 1.67 21.02 -3.35
CA ASP A 89 0.75 19.91 -3.58
C ASP A 89 1.37 18.66 -4.24
N GLN A 90 2.43 18.85 -5.02
CA GLN A 90 3.19 17.78 -5.67
C GLN A 90 3.96 16.87 -4.70
N TYR A 91 4.11 17.26 -3.43
CA TYR A 91 4.81 16.47 -2.41
C TYR A 91 3.87 15.89 -1.34
N GLN A 92 2.58 16.25 -1.39
CA GLN A 92 1.61 15.80 -0.39
C GLN A 92 1.12 14.39 -0.73
N LEU A 93 1.12 13.50 0.27
CA LEU A 93 0.57 12.16 0.12
C LEU A 93 -0.81 12.11 0.76
N ILE A 94 -1.73 11.41 0.10
CA ILE A 94 -3.06 11.09 0.61
C ILE A 94 -3.15 9.59 0.80
N VAL A 95 -3.60 9.19 1.98
CA VAL A 95 -3.81 7.79 2.37
C VAL A 95 -5.27 7.53 2.71
N GLY A 96 -5.80 6.44 2.18
CA GLY A 96 -7.14 5.94 2.47
C GLY A 96 -7.27 4.48 2.05
N MET A 97 -8.49 4.03 1.80
CA MET A 97 -8.71 2.72 1.18
C MET A 97 -8.87 2.83 -0.34
N VAL A 98 -8.76 1.70 -1.02
CA VAL A 98 -9.02 1.60 -2.46
C VAL A 98 -10.47 2.01 -2.80
N PRO A 99 -10.69 2.94 -3.76
CA PRO A 99 -12.02 3.37 -4.18
C PRO A 99 -12.65 2.36 -5.15
N VAL A 100 -13.00 1.17 -4.66
CA VAL A 100 -13.45 0.05 -5.50
C VAL A 100 -14.68 0.34 -6.35
N ARG A 101 -15.66 1.12 -5.86
CA ARG A 101 -16.86 1.45 -6.65
C ARG A 101 -16.58 2.49 -7.73
N GLU A 102 -15.67 3.44 -7.47
CA GLU A 102 -15.15 4.37 -8.49
C GLU A 102 -14.44 3.60 -9.61
N LEU A 103 -13.67 2.57 -9.25
CA LEU A 103 -12.92 1.74 -10.17
C LEU A 103 -13.76 0.67 -10.90
N GLY A 104 -15.07 0.58 -10.63
CA GLY A 104 -15.94 -0.46 -11.18
C GLY A 104 -15.58 -1.88 -10.69
N LEU A 105 -14.88 -1.98 -9.56
CA LEU A 105 -14.51 -3.23 -8.90
C LEU A 105 -15.60 -3.70 -7.95
N LYS A 106 -15.53 -4.98 -7.54
CA LYS A 106 -16.45 -5.51 -6.53
C LYS A 106 -16.05 -4.98 -5.17
N ASP A 107 -17.02 -4.79 -4.28
CA ASP A 107 -16.74 -4.36 -2.90
C ASP A 107 -15.76 -5.29 -2.17
N ASP A 108 -15.81 -6.60 -2.47
CA ASP A 108 -14.87 -7.60 -1.96
C ASP A 108 -13.41 -7.38 -2.36
N ASP A 109 -13.16 -6.68 -3.47
CA ASP A 109 -11.80 -6.35 -3.93
C ASP A 109 -11.15 -5.29 -3.03
N ALA A 110 -11.91 -4.59 -2.17
CA ALA A 110 -11.35 -3.64 -1.22
C ALA A 110 -10.62 -4.33 -0.06
N PHE A 111 -10.82 -5.65 0.08
CA PHE A 111 -10.29 -6.43 1.19
C PHE A 111 -9.23 -7.43 0.74
N ASP A 112 -8.22 -7.60 1.58
CA ASP A 112 -7.27 -8.69 1.48
C ASP A 112 -7.88 -10.03 1.93
N SER A 113 -7.07 -11.09 1.87
CA SER A 113 -7.51 -12.43 2.24
C SER A 113 -7.80 -12.59 3.75
N TRP A 114 -7.37 -11.63 4.59
CA TRP A 114 -7.68 -11.56 6.02
C TRP A 114 -8.89 -10.67 6.33
N LYS A 115 -9.62 -10.21 5.30
CA LYS A 115 -10.80 -9.34 5.41
C LYS A 115 -10.49 -7.96 6.00
N ARG A 116 -9.27 -7.46 5.74
CA ARG A 116 -8.84 -6.10 6.07
C ARG A 116 -8.79 -5.25 4.83
N ARG A 117 -9.05 -3.96 4.98
CA ARG A 117 -9.01 -3.01 3.85
C ARG A 117 -7.58 -2.89 3.33
N ILE A 118 -7.45 -2.92 2.01
CA ILE A 118 -6.19 -2.57 1.34
C ILE A 118 -6.04 -1.05 1.41
N THR A 119 -4.92 -0.63 1.97
CA THR A 119 -4.56 0.79 2.07
C THR A 119 -4.04 1.24 0.72
N TYR A 120 -4.46 2.43 0.30
CA TYR A 120 -4.11 3.06 -0.97
C TYR A 120 -3.53 4.44 -0.69
N ILE A 121 -2.31 4.63 -1.16
CA ILE A 121 -1.54 5.86 -1.02
C ILE A 121 -1.26 6.42 -2.41
N MET A 122 -1.46 7.71 -2.58
CA MET A 122 -1.16 8.42 -3.81
C MET A 122 -0.62 9.83 -3.53
N ILE A 123 0.06 10.38 -4.52
CA ILE A 123 0.48 11.79 -4.52
C ILE A 123 -0.73 12.67 -4.79
N ARG A 124 -0.97 13.69 -3.98
CA ARG A 124 -2.16 14.55 -4.06
C ARG A 124 -2.33 15.18 -5.44
N SER A 125 -1.24 15.70 -6.02
CA SER A 125 -1.31 16.35 -7.33
C SER A 125 -1.85 15.43 -8.44
N THR A 126 -1.67 14.11 -8.33
CA THR A 126 -2.11 13.16 -9.37
C THR A 126 -3.60 12.86 -9.33
N GLY A 127 -4.32 13.19 -8.24
CA GLY A 127 -5.77 12.98 -8.14
C GLY A 127 -6.62 14.22 -7.86
N VAL A 128 -6.00 15.37 -7.57
CA VAL A 128 -6.72 16.64 -7.36
C VAL A 128 -6.93 17.42 -8.65
N TYR A 129 -5.93 17.42 -9.53
CA TYR A 129 -5.93 18.26 -10.72
C TYR A 129 -6.32 17.43 -11.95
N PRO A 130 -7.23 17.93 -12.81
CA PRO A 130 -7.36 17.42 -14.17
C PRO A 130 -5.99 17.47 -14.86
N ASN A 131 -5.56 16.39 -15.50
CA ASN A 131 -4.20 16.25 -16.05
C ASN A 131 -3.08 16.22 -14.99
N GLY A 132 -3.40 16.09 -13.70
CA GLY A 132 -2.42 15.97 -12.61
C GLY A 132 -1.48 14.79 -12.82
N TYR A 133 -1.99 13.73 -13.46
CA TYR A 133 -1.19 12.61 -13.96
C TYR A 133 -0.22 12.99 -15.10
N ARG A 134 -0.70 13.72 -16.12
CA ARG A 134 0.12 14.11 -17.29
C ARG A 134 1.22 15.11 -16.90
N SER A 135 0.91 15.95 -15.93
CA SER A 135 1.77 17.05 -15.46
C SER A 135 2.75 16.61 -14.37
N TYR A 136 2.62 15.38 -13.87
CA TYR A 136 3.55 14.82 -12.89
C TYR A 136 4.95 14.71 -13.50
N SER A 137 5.87 15.56 -13.04
CA SER A 137 7.28 15.57 -13.42
C SER A 137 8.15 15.38 -12.17
N PRO A 138 8.79 14.21 -12.03
CA PRO A 138 9.61 13.91 -10.87
C PRO A 138 11.01 14.51 -10.92
N TRP A 139 11.42 15.09 -12.06
CA TRP A 139 12.73 15.74 -12.23
C TRP A 139 12.93 16.99 -11.36
N GLN A 140 11.88 17.51 -10.73
CA GLN A 140 11.95 18.66 -9.82
C GLN A 140 11.91 18.25 -8.34
N MET A 141 11.99 16.95 -8.04
CA MET A 141 11.91 16.43 -6.67
C MET A 141 13.32 16.11 -6.15
N ASN A 142 13.94 17.05 -5.45
CA ASN A 142 15.14 16.76 -4.66
C ASN A 142 14.81 15.97 -3.38
N ASP A 143 13.54 16.03 -2.94
CA ASP A 143 12.96 15.25 -1.86
C ASP A 143 11.83 14.38 -2.42
N TYR A 144 12.03 13.06 -2.42
CA TYR A 144 10.99 12.12 -2.82
C TYR A 144 9.98 11.99 -1.67
N PRO A 145 8.66 12.10 -1.95
CA PRO A 145 7.65 12.12 -0.89
C PRO A 145 7.52 10.76 -0.19
N VAL A 146 7.93 9.67 -0.84
CA VAL A 146 7.98 8.32 -0.27
C VAL A 146 9.43 7.87 -0.23
N ILE A 147 9.92 7.56 0.97
CA ILE A 147 11.21 6.91 1.17
C ILE A 147 10.94 5.48 1.54
N CYS A 148 11.51 4.55 0.79
CA CYS A 148 11.43 3.14 1.12
C CYS A 148 12.76 2.68 1.71
N LYS A 149 12.73 2.14 2.94
CA LYS A 149 13.93 1.64 3.62
C LYS A 149 13.98 0.11 3.52
N LEU A 150 15.13 -0.44 3.15
CA LEU A 150 15.39 -1.87 3.37
C LEU A 150 15.90 -2.04 4.81
N PRO A 151 15.54 -3.13 5.50
CA PRO A 151 16.27 -3.53 6.70
C PRO A 151 17.75 -3.71 6.34
N ASN A 152 18.63 -3.06 7.09
CA ASN A 152 20.08 -3.17 6.89
C ASN A 152 20.48 -4.67 6.84
N ASN A 153 21.24 -5.07 5.83
CA ASN A 153 21.82 -6.43 5.64
C ASN A 153 20.93 -7.59 5.12
N ILE A 154 19.78 -7.36 4.47
CA ILE A 154 19.14 -8.45 3.68
C ILE A 154 19.81 -8.52 2.30
N PRO A 155 20.42 -9.67 1.90
CA PRO A 155 20.86 -9.88 0.53
C PRO A 155 19.63 -9.78 -0.38
N VAL A 156 19.60 -8.78 -1.25
CA VAL A 156 18.60 -8.69 -2.30
C VAL A 156 18.89 -9.82 -3.28
N ASN A 157 18.31 -11.00 -3.05
CA ASN A 157 18.20 -11.99 -4.11
C ASN A 157 17.31 -11.36 -5.18
N THR A 158 17.92 -11.11 -6.34
CA THR A 158 17.32 -10.42 -7.48
C THR A 158 15.88 -10.88 -7.70
N PRO A 159 14.87 -9.99 -7.55
CA PRO A 159 13.51 -10.33 -7.94
C PRO A 159 13.46 -10.60 -9.45
N PRO A 160 12.40 -11.29 -9.93
CA PRO A 160 12.18 -11.48 -11.36
C PRO A 160 12.35 -10.15 -12.10
N SER A 161 13.05 -10.17 -13.22
CA SER A 161 13.54 -9.01 -14.00
C SER A 161 12.48 -8.00 -14.46
N ASP A 162 11.20 -8.21 -14.13
CA ASP A 162 10.06 -7.44 -14.65
C ASP A 162 9.36 -6.60 -13.57
N LEU A 163 9.86 -6.58 -12.34
CA LEU A 163 9.39 -5.67 -11.28
C LEU A 163 10.48 -4.65 -10.99
N PRO A 164 10.31 -3.35 -11.32
CA PRO A 164 11.24 -2.35 -10.85
C PRO A 164 11.25 -2.41 -9.31
N VAL A 165 12.44 -2.35 -8.72
CA VAL A 165 12.65 -2.34 -7.27
C VAL A 165 13.02 -0.91 -6.92
N ILE A 166 12.18 -0.18 -6.19
CA ILE A 166 12.46 1.22 -5.80
C ILE A 166 13.62 1.31 -4.77
N CYS A 167 14.00 0.19 -4.16
CA CYS A 167 14.83 0.20 -2.94
C CYS A 167 15.93 -0.86 -3.04
N ASN A 168 16.83 -0.72 -4.00
CA ASN A 168 18.08 -1.47 -3.97
C ASN A 168 19.23 -0.52 -3.63
N ALA A 169 19.43 -0.23 -2.34
CA ALA A 169 20.75 -0.06 -1.72
C ALA A 169 20.63 0.42 -0.25
N PRO A 170 21.62 0.10 0.61
CA PRO A 170 21.79 0.71 1.93
C PRO A 170 22.12 2.21 1.89
N ASN A 171 22.25 2.79 0.69
CA ASN A 171 22.55 4.20 0.48
C ASN A 171 21.77 4.67 -0.75
N ASN A 172 20.77 5.51 -0.49
CA ASN A 172 20.01 6.30 -1.45
C ASN A 172 19.01 5.50 -2.30
N ILE A 173 17.75 5.91 -2.13
CA ILE A 173 16.75 6.13 -3.17
C ILE A 173 17.33 5.82 -4.53
N ALA A 174 16.75 4.86 -5.25
CA ALA A 174 17.02 4.73 -6.67
C ALA A 174 16.78 6.11 -7.27
N SER A 175 17.88 6.83 -7.54
CA SER A 175 17.93 8.06 -8.30
C SER A 175 17.67 7.66 -9.75
N GLY A 176 16.46 7.12 -9.97
CA GLY A 176 15.86 6.94 -11.26
C GLY A 176 15.64 8.33 -11.77
N THR A 177 16.64 8.81 -12.51
CA THR A 177 16.55 10.03 -13.29
C THR A 177 15.30 9.96 -14.18
N SER A 178 14.94 8.79 -14.72
CA SER A 178 13.72 8.67 -15.52
C SER A 178 12.41 8.76 -14.71
N PRO A 179 11.45 9.63 -15.09
CA PRO A 179 10.12 9.75 -14.49
C PRO A 179 9.28 8.50 -14.48
N SER A 180 9.60 7.58 -15.38
CA SER A 180 8.94 6.30 -15.55
C SER A 180 9.14 5.33 -14.38
N ASN A 181 9.99 5.65 -13.40
CA ASN A 181 10.37 4.71 -12.33
C ASN A 181 9.83 5.11 -10.94
N LEU A 182 9.12 6.23 -10.81
CA LEU A 182 8.55 6.62 -9.53
C LEU A 182 7.17 5.99 -9.29
N PRO A 183 6.84 5.63 -8.03
CA PRO A 183 5.55 5.07 -7.71
C PRO A 183 4.49 6.15 -7.87
N ALA A 184 3.51 5.89 -8.72
CA ALA A 184 2.35 6.76 -8.86
C ALA A 184 1.35 6.55 -7.72
N PHE A 185 1.29 5.30 -7.25
CA PHE A 185 0.52 4.87 -6.12
C PHE A 185 1.17 3.68 -5.44
N ILE A 186 0.76 3.44 -4.19
CA ILE A 186 1.16 2.32 -3.37
C ILE A 186 -0.10 1.68 -2.80
N LEU A 187 -0.12 0.35 -2.80
CA LEU A 187 -1.11 -0.48 -2.15
C LEU A 187 -0.44 -1.25 -1.02
N ILE A 188 -1.08 -1.31 0.14
CA ILE A 188 -0.59 -2.04 1.31
C ILE A 188 -1.69 -2.97 1.81
N SER A 189 -1.40 -4.27 1.91
CA SER A 189 -2.12 -5.18 2.77
C SER A 189 -1.30 -5.35 4.05
N HIS A 190 -1.94 -5.08 5.19
CA HIS A 190 -1.35 -5.16 6.54
C HIS A 190 -1.19 -6.61 7.05
N GLY A 191 -1.17 -7.58 6.12
CA GLY A 191 -0.93 -8.99 6.40
C GLY A 191 -1.81 -9.61 7.49
N ILE A 192 -1.22 -10.56 8.21
CA ILE A 192 -1.95 -11.42 9.16
C ILE A 192 -2.21 -10.74 10.51
N ASP A 193 -1.32 -9.88 11.00
CA ASP A 193 -1.52 -9.20 12.28
C ASP A 193 -2.46 -8.00 12.17
N GLY A 194 -2.59 -7.43 10.96
CA GLY A 194 -3.47 -6.33 10.61
C GLY A 194 -3.25 -5.04 11.41
N LYS A 195 -2.05 -4.77 11.91
CA LYS A 195 -1.70 -3.45 12.49
C LYS A 195 -1.90 -2.35 11.45
N GLY A 196 -2.50 -1.23 11.84
CA GLY A 196 -2.89 -0.14 10.93
C GLY A 196 -4.07 -0.45 10.01
N ALA A 197 -4.48 -1.71 9.91
CA ALA A 197 -5.54 -2.12 9.00
C ALA A 197 -6.92 -1.71 9.51
N PHE A 198 -7.84 -1.46 8.58
CA PHE A 198 -9.24 -1.18 8.90
C PHE A 198 -10.13 -2.38 8.62
N THR A 199 -11.14 -2.58 9.47
CA THR A 199 -12.13 -3.64 9.35
C THR A 199 -13.18 -3.33 8.28
N GLN A 200 -14.01 -4.31 7.93
CA GLN A 200 -15.18 -4.10 7.07
C GLN A 200 -16.18 -3.08 7.65
N ALA A 201 -16.24 -2.97 8.98
CA ALA A 201 -17.07 -1.99 9.69
C ALA A 201 -16.49 -0.57 9.66
N GLY A 202 -15.26 -0.38 9.19
CA GLY A 202 -14.61 0.93 9.15
C GLY A 202 -13.97 1.33 10.48
N THR A 203 -13.71 0.37 11.36
CA THR A 203 -12.93 0.61 12.58
C THR A 203 -11.49 0.17 12.36
N LEU A 204 -10.55 0.83 13.04
CA LEU A 204 -9.17 0.35 13.12
C LEU A 204 -9.17 -1.05 13.76
N PHE A 205 -8.57 -2.03 13.09
CA PHE A 205 -8.51 -3.41 13.58
C PHE A 205 -7.52 -3.54 14.73
N ARG A 206 -6.31 -3.03 14.53
CA ARG A 206 -5.24 -3.06 15.50
C ARG A 206 -4.39 -1.80 15.34
N ALA A 207 -4.09 -1.14 16.45
CA ALA A 207 -3.23 0.03 16.44
C ALA A 207 -1.79 -0.35 16.07
N CYS A 208 -1.06 0.62 15.54
CA CYS A 208 0.38 0.51 15.38
C CYS A 208 1.07 0.23 16.71
N ALA A 209 2.08 -0.63 16.67
CA ALA A 209 2.96 -0.91 17.81
C ALA A 209 4.39 -0.53 17.42
N ALA A 210 5.23 -0.14 18.39
CA ALA A 210 6.63 0.22 18.15
C ALA A 210 7.48 -1.01 17.79
N SER A 211 7.34 -1.46 16.54
CA SER A 211 8.14 -2.50 15.87
C SER A 211 8.50 -1.98 14.48
N TYR A 212 9.44 -2.58 13.76
CA TYR A 212 9.73 -2.11 12.39
C TYR A 212 8.53 -2.23 11.43
N ASP A 213 7.54 -3.05 11.77
CA ASP A 213 6.22 -3.13 11.12
C ASP A 213 5.37 -1.85 11.30
N SER A 214 5.81 -0.90 12.15
CA SER A 214 5.10 0.36 12.39
C SER A 214 5.12 1.30 11.19
N GLU A 215 6.19 1.23 10.39
CA GLU A 215 6.42 2.12 9.25
C GLU A 215 5.31 2.00 8.19
N ASN A 216 4.71 0.83 8.06
CA ASN A 216 3.63 0.61 7.08
C ASN A 216 2.24 0.99 7.61
N CYS A 217 2.14 1.42 8.87
CA CYS A 217 0.87 1.55 9.58
C CYS A 217 0.63 2.92 10.22
N ASP A 218 1.67 3.72 10.45
CA ASP A 218 1.60 5.00 11.16
C ASP A 218 1.26 6.21 10.26
N ASP A 219 0.99 5.94 8.97
CA ASP A 219 0.62 6.92 7.94
C ASP A 219 1.66 8.04 7.78
N ASP A 220 2.94 7.71 7.93
CA ASP A 220 4.05 8.62 7.67
C ASP A 220 4.69 8.44 6.26
N LYS A 221 5.80 9.13 5.97
CA LYS A 221 6.44 9.10 4.63
C LYS A 221 7.35 7.89 4.40
N LEU A 222 7.69 7.20 5.47
CA LEU A 222 8.66 6.12 5.47
C LEU A 222 7.90 4.80 5.39
N LEU A 223 8.06 4.12 4.26
CA LEU A 223 7.49 2.78 4.11
C LEU A 223 8.62 1.75 4.16
N LEU A 224 8.35 0.61 4.78
CA LEU A 224 9.31 -0.47 4.84
C LEU A 224 8.93 -1.57 3.87
N LEU A 225 9.74 -1.71 2.82
CA LEU A 225 9.66 -2.81 1.87
C LEU A 225 10.60 -3.92 2.31
N SER A 226 10.07 -4.95 2.97
CA SER A 226 10.83 -6.16 3.29
C SER A 226 10.20 -7.38 2.62
N PRO A 227 11.00 -8.33 2.09
CA PRO A 227 10.49 -9.66 1.83
C PRO A 227 9.91 -10.24 3.13
N LEU A 228 8.81 -11.00 3.02
CA LEU A 228 8.14 -11.68 4.11
C LEU A 228 9.15 -12.41 5.02
N VAL A 229 9.21 -12.00 6.30
CA VAL A 229 9.96 -12.73 7.33
C VAL A 229 8.94 -13.36 8.29
N ALA A 230 8.13 -14.28 7.76
CA ALA A 230 7.09 -14.97 8.54
C ALA A 230 7.65 -16.03 9.52
N ASN A 231 8.95 -16.34 9.44
CA ASN A 231 9.62 -17.37 10.25
C ASN A 231 10.28 -16.84 11.52
N VAL A 232 10.12 -15.56 11.85
CA VAL A 232 10.54 -14.99 13.14
C VAL A 232 9.31 -14.73 14.01
N ALA A 233 9.47 -14.77 15.34
CA ALA A 233 8.37 -14.49 16.25
C ALA A 233 7.81 -13.07 16.03
N GLU A 234 6.50 -12.86 16.25
CA GLU A 234 5.84 -11.54 16.10
C GLU A 234 6.48 -10.44 16.97
N THR A 235 7.18 -10.83 18.04
CA THR A 235 7.91 -9.92 18.95
C THR A 235 9.30 -9.55 18.43
N HIS A 236 9.77 -10.22 17.37
CA HIS A 236 11.09 -9.99 16.82
C HIS A 236 11.07 -8.72 15.99
N ALA A 237 12.12 -7.92 16.12
CA ALA A 237 12.20 -6.61 15.47
C ALA A 237 12.08 -6.72 13.93
N ASN A 238 12.56 -7.82 13.34
CA ASN A 238 12.50 -8.07 11.89
C ASN A 238 11.23 -8.81 11.41
N TYR A 239 10.15 -8.83 12.20
CA TYR A 239 8.90 -9.46 11.79
C TYR A 239 8.12 -8.53 10.86
N TYR A 240 7.81 -9.01 9.65
CA TYR A 240 7.03 -8.29 8.64
C TYR A 240 6.13 -9.27 7.90
N HIS A 241 4.86 -8.91 7.74
CA HIS A 241 3.93 -9.66 6.88
C HIS A 241 3.14 -8.78 5.91
N ASP A 242 3.42 -7.49 5.93
CA ASP A 242 2.75 -6.56 5.04
C ASP A 242 3.17 -6.84 3.61
N ILE A 243 2.19 -6.73 2.72
CA ILE A 243 2.38 -6.90 1.29
C ILE A 243 2.23 -5.52 0.69
N LEU A 244 3.31 -5.00 0.16
CA LEU A 244 3.31 -3.74 -0.57
C LEU A 244 3.37 -4.03 -2.07
N LEU A 245 2.51 -3.34 -2.81
CA LEU A 245 2.55 -3.30 -4.27
C LEU A 245 2.55 -1.84 -4.67
N TRP A 246 3.51 -1.46 -5.51
CA TRP A 246 3.53 -0.14 -6.11
C TRP A 246 3.65 -0.30 -7.62
N ARG A 247 3.16 0.70 -8.36
CA ARG A 247 3.36 0.75 -9.81
C ARG A 247 3.76 2.15 -10.23
N PRO A 248 4.71 2.25 -11.18
CA PRO A 248 4.83 3.48 -11.91
C PRO A 248 3.69 3.59 -12.91
N ILE A 249 3.61 4.77 -13.49
CA ILE A 249 2.77 5.04 -14.63
C ILE A 249 3.56 4.71 -15.90
N VAL A 250 3.07 3.76 -16.67
CA VAL A 250 3.57 3.48 -18.01
C VAL A 250 2.62 4.15 -18.98
N ARG A 251 3.15 5.15 -19.71
CA ARG A 251 2.44 5.86 -20.79
C ARG A 251 2.41 5.01 -22.04
#